data_AF-A0A0U1NRN8-F1
#
_entry.id   AF-A0A0U1NRN8-F1
#
_cell.length_a   1.000
_cell.length_b   1.000
_cell.length_c   1.000
_cell.angle_alpha   90.00
_cell.angle_beta   90.00
_cell.angle_gamma   90.00
#
_symmetry.space_group_name_H-M   'P 1'
#
loop_
_entity.id
_entity.type
_entity.pdbx_description
1 polymer ?
#
loop_
_entity_poly.entity_id
_entity_poly.type
_entity_poly.pdbx_seq_one_letter_code
_entity_poly.pdbx_strand_id
1 'polypeptide(L)'
;MKKIKKTSSFLIILYLFLTVFPNVSSAHAYIIESTPAENETLKTAPNEVKIQFDESIQPKFNSIIVTDSNGKQVDKKNGAIDSKKPSILKASLKKNLPGGTYRIRWKVISNDGHPVQGVIPFQIGTGTVQNPSSVTETKGYTPHLDLVIIRWLQYLGIACYVGLSFFYLVVAPKEVVEVRSIEKTLFKFIWSGYALLLLSNLFSLPLQATILLGSSWSEVFSSDALGQVLAYTLFGKMWIIQMGILLTLAFTTYFLTKADARKQLFSWACFILGFGMVVTKAFTSHAASQANQFLSISMDALHLLAASVWIGCLIGLVVLLPLLKNSEMKQSYVNTFQRFSNWGISLVLLLTATGIFNGFQYIPTISSIFHTDYGRVLLAKVILFIIMLIFAAVNNFKGKKAKEKGVVSSLWGELIVGMVIIVMTVILTNLPTAMSAPGPFNEKKTVNHGNSISFQVGPNVIGENNYEITLKNRKGEPLKDIAQITLTFTHNDMNMGEDTITLAKTADGQYTAKGMNFNMAGKWNVHVHVLTKNLENIDTDFQCIVGSR
;
A
#
# COMPACT_ATOMS: atom_id res chain seq x y z
N MET A 1 -40.47 7.59 15.39
CA MET A 1 -39.53 8.46 14.63
C MET A 1 -38.27 8.87 15.42
N LYS A 2 -37.62 7.96 16.18
CA LYS A 2 -36.39 8.27 16.97
C LYS A 2 -35.10 7.58 16.49
N LYS A 3 -35.15 6.69 15.49
CA LYS A 3 -33.98 5.91 15.00
C LYS A 3 -33.15 6.60 13.90
N ILE A 4 -33.68 7.64 13.24
CA ILE A 4 -33.01 8.28 12.08
C ILE A 4 -31.96 9.33 12.50
N LYS A 5 -31.99 9.83 13.74
CA LYS A 5 -31.07 10.92 14.18
C LYS A 5 -29.61 10.48 14.43
N LYS A 6 -29.33 9.19 14.68
CA LYS A 6 -27.95 8.73 14.97
C LYS A 6 -27.10 8.47 13.72
N THR A 7 -27.71 8.08 12.61
CA THR A 7 -27.02 7.85 11.33
C THR A 7 -26.64 9.17 10.64
N SER A 8 -27.43 10.22 10.83
CA SER A 8 -27.17 11.55 10.24
C SER A 8 -25.98 12.28 10.86
N SER A 9 -25.71 12.12 12.16
CA SER A 9 -24.54 12.74 12.81
C SER A 9 -23.21 12.11 12.37
N PHE A 10 -23.19 10.82 12.04
CA PHE A 10 -21.99 10.13 11.53
C PHE A 10 -21.66 10.56 10.08
N LEU A 11 -22.69 10.73 9.24
CA LEU A 11 -22.53 11.21 7.87
C LEU A 11 -22.06 12.67 7.80
N ILE A 12 -22.47 13.52 8.74
CA ILE A 12 -22.04 14.94 8.80
C ILE A 12 -20.59 15.06 9.26
N ILE A 13 -20.13 14.22 10.21
CA ILE A 13 -18.72 14.17 10.62
C ILE A 13 -17.85 13.61 9.48
N LEU A 14 -18.33 12.59 8.76
CA LEU A 14 -17.66 12.05 7.58
C LEU A 14 -17.53 13.10 6.47
N TYR A 15 -18.58 13.92 6.25
CA TYR A 15 -18.59 15.00 5.27
C TYR A 15 -17.65 16.16 5.65
N LEU A 16 -17.60 16.56 6.93
CA LEU A 16 -16.65 17.58 7.41
C LEU A 16 -15.18 17.13 7.34
N PHE A 17 -14.91 15.83 7.37
CA PHE A 17 -13.56 15.28 7.18
C PHE A 17 -13.11 15.22 5.72
N LEU A 18 -14.05 15.21 4.76
CA LEU A 18 -13.77 15.11 3.33
C LEU A 18 -13.34 16.44 2.67
N THR A 19 -13.45 17.59 3.35
CA THR A 19 -13.31 18.91 2.71
C THR A 19 -12.00 19.66 2.99
N VAL A 20 -10.95 19.00 3.50
CA VAL A 20 -9.63 19.61 3.62
C VAL A 20 -8.70 19.04 2.53
N PHE A 21 -8.57 19.73 1.40
CA PHE A 21 -7.51 19.46 0.43
C PHE A 21 -6.21 20.14 0.90
N PRO A 22 -5.11 19.38 1.06
CA PRO A 22 -3.91 19.76 0.31
C PRO A 22 -2.95 18.61 -0.10
N ASN A 23 -2.16 18.94 -1.13
CA ASN A 23 -0.88 18.43 -1.67
C ASN A 23 -0.44 16.97 -1.53
N VAL A 24 -0.09 16.43 -2.69
CA VAL A 24 0.32 15.06 -3.02
C VAL A 24 1.67 14.67 -2.41
N SER A 25 1.75 13.58 -1.64
CA SER A 25 3.01 12.92 -1.22
C SER A 25 2.87 11.40 -1.39
N SER A 26 3.97 10.75 -1.78
CA SER A 26 3.97 9.34 -2.17
C SER A 26 4.24 8.37 -1.03
N ALA A 27 3.90 7.10 -1.28
CA ALA A 27 3.89 6.04 -0.30
C ALA A 27 5.27 5.51 0.11
N HIS A 28 6.31 5.76 -0.69
CA HIS A 28 7.69 5.34 -0.45
C HIS A 28 8.60 6.54 -0.71
N ALA A 29 9.79 6.54 -0.14
CA ALA A 29 10.80 7.53 -0.45
C ALA A 29 11.31 7.28 -1.87
N TYR A 30 10.78 8.04 -2.83
CA TYR A 30 11.28 8.06 -4.20
C TYR A 30 12.30 9.15 -4.36
N ILE A 31 13.34 8.87 -5.12
CA ILE A 31 14.29 9.89 -5.52
C ILE A 31 13.51 10.93 -6.33
N ILE A 32 13.67 12.21 -5.97
CA ILE A 32 13.25 13.40 -6.72
C ILE A 32 14.44 14.00 -7.47
N GLU A 33 15.62 13.94 -6.88
CA GLU A 33 16.83 14.54 -7.43
C GLU A 33 18.04 13.76 -6.91
N SER A 34 19.04 13.56 -7.77
CA SER A 34 20.36 13.11 -7.33
C SER A 34 21.44 14.00 -7.93
N THR A 35 22.50 14.22 -7.16
CA THR A 35 23.71 14.88 -7.61
C THR A 35 24.87 13.97 -7.23
N PRO A 36 25.59 13.38 -8.20
CA PRO A 36 25.34 13.40 -9.64
C PRO A 36 23.99 12.81 -10.05
N ALA A 37 23.47 13.27 -11.18
CA ALA A 37 22.30 12.67 -11.81
C ALA A 37 22.63 11.27 -12.35
N GLU A 38 21.61 10.44 -12.53
CA GLU A 38 21.78 9.12 -13.10
C GLU A 38 22.39 9.19 -14.51
N ASN A 39 23.43 8.39 -14.75
CA ASN A 39 24.24 8.36 -15.97
C ASN A 39 24.91 9.70 -16.33
N GLU A 40 24.95 10.67 -15.40
CA GLU A 40 25.63 11.94 -15.64
C GLU A 40 27.13 11.73 -15.86
N THR A 41 27.68 12.37 -16.90
CA THR A 41 29.12 12.41 -17.15
C THR A 41 29.69 13.74 -16.70
N LEU A 42 30.44 13.70 -15.60
CA LEU A 42 31.09 14.86 -15.01
C LEU A 42 32.50 15.05 -15.55
N LYS A 43 32.89 16.30 -15.81
CA LYS A 43 34.27 16.63 -16.18
C LYS A 43 35.25 16.40 -15.03
N THR A 44 34.82 16.66 -13.80
CA THR A 44 35.63 16.56 -12.59
C THR A 44 34.85 15.86 -11.48
N ALA A 45 35.56 15.22 -10.56
CA ALA A 45 34.95 14.54 -9.43
C ALA A 45 34.20 15.54 -8.52
N PRO A 46 32.94 15.28 -8.13
CA PRO A 46 32.22 16.13 -7.21
C PRO A 46 32.76 15.94 -5.78
N ASN A 47 32.54 16.93 -4.91
CA ASN A 47 32.97 16.83 -3.51
C ASN A 47 32.08 15.92 -2.67
N GLU A 48 30.81 15.81 -3.05
CA GLU A 48 29.81 14.99 -2.37
C GLU A 48 28.82 14.41 -3.38
N VAL A 49 28.13 13.37 -2.94
CA VAL A 49 26.91 12.87 -3.57
C VAL A 49 25.73 13.20 -2.68
N LYS A 50 24.60 13.50 -3.30
CA LYS A 50 23.34 13.88 -2.66
C LYS A 50 22.18 13.19 -3.37
N ILE A 51 21.24 12.67 -2.60
CA ILE A 51 19.97 12.11 -3.07
C ILE A 51 18.86 12.82 -2.28
N GLN A 52 17.91 13.42 -2.98
CA GLN A 52 16.72 14.03 -2.41
C GLN A 52 15.52 13.15 -2.70
N PHE A 53 14.69 12.95 -1.69
CA PHE A 53 13.45 12.17 -1.75
C PHE A 53 12.22 13.08 -1.71
N ASP A 54 11.08 12.54 -2.10
CA ASP A 54 9.77 13.19 -2.08
C ASP A 54 9.10 13.24 -0.72
N GLU A 55 9.58 12.45 0.21
CA GLU A 55 9.19 12.48 1.61
C GLU A 55 10.40 12.54 2.54
N SER A 56 10.13 12.79 3.82
CA SER A 56 11.16 12.65 4.86
C SER A 56 11.49 11.18 5.08
N ILE A 57 12.78 10.86 5.20
CA ILE A 57 13.26 9.50 5.50
C ILE A 57 13.56 9.34 6.99
N GLN A 58 13.40 8.13 7.52
CA GLN A 58 13.66 7.86 8.94
C GLN A 58 15.15 8.11 9.29
N PRO A 59 15.49 8.56 10.51
CA PRO A 59 16.85 8.98 10.87
C PRO A 59 17.91 7.87 10.92
N LYS A 60 17.50 6.60 10.95
CA LYS A 60 18.36 5.42 11.12
C LYS A 60 18.03 4.34 10.09
N PHE A 61 18.95 3.37 9.95
CA PHE A 61 18.91 2.26 8.99
C PHE A 61 19.08 2.67 7.52
N ASN A 62 19.59 3.88 7.30
CA ASN A 62 19.93 4.39 5.98
C ASN A 62 21.39 4.10 5.66
N SER A 63 21.68 3.93 4.38
CA SER A 63 23.05 3.82 3.90
C SER A 63 23.18 4.51 2.55
N ILE A 64 24.34 5.13 2.32
CA ILE A 64 24.76 5.65 1.02
C ILE A 64 26.23 5.32 0.87
N ILE A 65 26.56 4.58 -0.18
CA ILE A 65 27.88 4.00 -0.42
C ILE A 65 28.24 4.27 -1.87
N VAL A 66 29.40 4.87 -2.11
CA VAL A 66 29.88 5.15 -3.47
C VAL A 66 31.02 4.21 -3.81
N THR A 67 30.89 3.47 -4.90
CA THR A 67 31.90 2.52 -5.37
C THR A 67 32.37 2.83 -6.79
N ASP A 68 33.63 2.53 -7.09
CA ASP A 68 34.16 2.55 -8.46
C ASP A 68 33.77 1.28 -9.25
N SER A 69 34.24 1.17 -10.49
CA SER A 69 34.00 0.04 -11.39
C SER A 69 34.48 -1.31 -10.82
N ASN A 70 35.51 -1.29 -9.96
CA ASN A 70 36.06 -2.49 -9.29
C ASN A 70 35.34 -2.81 -7.97
N GLY A 71 34.29 -2.06 -7.62
CA GLY A 71 33.54 -2.24 -6.38
C GLY A 71 34.23 -1.66 -5.14
N LYS A 72 35.34 -0.92 -5.30
CA LYS A 72 36.07 -0.30 -4.18
C LYS A 72 35.31 0.93 -3.69
N GLN A 73 35.13 1.04 -2.37
CA GLN A 73 34.44 2.18 -1.77
C GLN A 73 35.29 3.47 -1.82
N VAL A 74 34.72 4.52 -2.42
CA VAL A 74 35.37 5.80 -2.70
C VAL A 74 34.77 7.00 -1.95
N ASP A 75 33.73 6.79 -1.13
CA ASP A 75 33.23 7.80 -0.19
C ASP A 75 34.01 7.83 1.14
N LYS A 76 33.78 8.87 1.94
CA LYS A 76 34.39 9.09 3.26
C LYS A 76 33.70 8.34 4.41
N LYS A 77 32.73 7.47 4.13
CA LYS A 77 31.92 6.74 5.12
C LYS A 77 31.17 7.64 6.10
N ASN A 78 30.83 8.85 5.66
CA ASN A 78 30.13 9.86 6.45
C ASN A 78 28.70 10.11 5.94
N GLY A 79 28.07 9.07 5.39
CA GLY A 79 26.69 9.13 4.91
C GLY A 79 25.74 9.58 6.01
N ALA A 80 24.95 10.63 5.74
CA ALA A 80 24.04 11.20 6.72
C ALA A 80 22.83 11.86 6.07
N ILE A 81 21.73 11.94 6.83
CA ILE A 81 20.58 12.77 6.46
C ILE A 81 20.91 14.24 6.72
N ASP A 82 20.47 15.12 5.84
CA ASP A 82 20.60 16.56 6.03
C ASP A 82 19.79 17.04 7.26
N SER A 83 20.45 17.74 8.18
CA SER A 83 19.85 18.15 9.46
C SER A 83 18.72 19.18 9.31
N LYS A 84 18.68 19.93 8.19
CA LYS A 84 17.64 20.92 7.92
C LYS A 84 16.54 20.36 7.00
N LYS A 85 16.83 19.31 6.24
CA LYS A 85 15.91 18.70 5.27
C LYS A 85 15.96 17.16 5.38
N PRO A 86 15.09 16.56 6.22
CA PRO A 86 15.06 15.12 6.44
C PRO A 86 14.75 14.25 5.22
N SER A 87 14.44 14.85 4.07
CA SER A 87 14.28 14.17 2.78
C SER A 87 15.58 14.07 1.97
N ILE A 88 16.74 14.48 2.50
CA ILE A 88 18.00 14.48 1.75
C ILE A 88 19.02 13.56 2.43
N LEU A 89 19.57 12.61 1.66
CA LEU A 89 20.68 11.75 2.05
C LEU A 89 21.95 12.16 1.29
N LYS A 90 23.07 12.33 1.99
CA LYS A 90 24.34 12.78 1.38
C LYS A 90 25.55 12.06 1.93
N ALA A 91 26.61 11.96 1.12
CA ALA A 91 27.92 11.44 1.51
C ALA A 91 29.04 12.18 0.80
N SER A 92 30.14 12.44 1.49
CA SER A 92 31.30 13.10 0.90
C SER A 92 32.19 12.10 0.15
N LEU A 93 32.75 12.52 -0.98
CA LEU A 93 33.69 11.72 -1.76
C LEU A 93 35.15 11.95 -1.32
N LYS A 94 36.01 10.96 -1.56
CA LYS A 94 37.47 11.15 -1.47
C LYS A 94 37.93 12.10 -2.58
N LYS A 95 39.01 12.84 -2.33
CA LYS A 95 39.59 13.76 -3.33
C LYS A 95 40.27 12.98 -4.46
N ASN A 96 40.38 13.60 -5.64
CA ASN A 96 41.15 13.11 -6.80
C ASN A 96 40.72 11.72 -7.28
N LEU A 97 39.40 11.51 -7.42
CA LEU A 97 38.90 10.28 -8.02
C LEU A 97 39.34 10.21 -9.50
N PRO A 98 39.89 9.07 -9.96
CA PRO A 98 40.29 8.90 -11.35
C PRO A 98 39.07 8.97 -12.30
N GLY A 99 39.33 9.11 -13.59
CA GLY A 99 38.27 8.95 -14.59
C GLY A 99 37.73 7.52 -14.62
N GLY A 100 36.42 7.36 -14.73
CA GLY A 100 35.77 6.04 -14.74
C GLY A 100 34.29 6.08 -14.36
N THR A 101 33.67 4.90 -14.33
CA THR A 101 32.28 4.69 -13.93
C THR A 101 32.19 4.46 -12.42
N TYR A 102 31.20 5.09 -11.80
CA TYR A 102 30.91 5.06 -10.39
C TYR A 102 29.45 4.68 -10.14
N ARG A 103 29.17 4.21 -8.92
CA ARG A 103 27.83 3.80 -8.50
C ARG A 103 27.54 4.31 -7.09
N ILE A 104 26.41 4.98 -6.91
CA ILE A 104 25.86 5.38 -5.61
C ILE A 104 24.84 4.32 -5.20
N ARG A 105 25.23 3.41 -4.31
CA ARG A 105 24.29 2.45 -3.71
C ARG A 105 23.65 3.10 -2.50
N TRP A 106 22.33 3.09 -2.43
CA TRP A 106 21.60 3.69 -1.32
C TRP A 106 20.52 2.77 -0.79
N LYS A 107 20.21 2.95 0.48
CA LYS A 107 19.08 2.35 1.18
C LYS A 107 18.53 3.38 2.16
N VAL A 108 17.23 3.57 2.18
CA VAL A 108 16.53 4.44 3.13
C VAL A 108 15.28 3.75 3.63
N ILE A 109 14.77 4.22 4.76
CA ILE A 109 13.46 3.79 5.26
C ILE A 109 12.47 4.94 5.03
N SER A 110 11.46 4.66 4.22
CA SER A 110 10.32 5.53 3.94
C SER A 110 9.56 5.89 5.22
N ASN A 111 8.71 6.92 5.17
CA ASN A 111 7.93 7.30 6.35
C ASN A 111 6.93 6.20 6.77
N ASP A 112 6.46 5.38 5.81
CA ASP A 112 5.59 4.22 6.03
C ASP A 112 6.29 3.03 6.71
N GLY A 113 7.62 3.10 6.89
CA GLY A 113 8.43 2.08 7.55
C GLY A 113 8.97 0.98 6.64
N HIS A 114 8.72 1.03 5.32
CA HIS A 114 9.30 0.07 4.38
C HIS A 114 10.71 0.50 3.93
N PRO A 115 11.66 -0.44 3.82
CA PRO A 115 12.97 -0.17 3.25
C PRO A 115 12.87 -0.03 1.73
N VAL A 116 13.51 1.01 1.19
CA VAL A 116 13.70 1.22 -0.25
C VAL A 116 15.20 1.32 -0.51
N GLN A 117 15.66 0.72 -1.61
CA GLN A 117 17.06 0.72 -1.98
C GLN A 117 17.23 0.78 -3.49
N GLY A 118 18.35 1.33 -3.93
CA GLY A 118 18.66 1.46 -5.35
C GLY A 118 20.14 1.74 -5.60
N VAL A 119 20.49 1.88 -6.88
CA VAL A 119 21.83 2.24 -7.31
C VAL A 119 21.74 3.30 -8.40
N ILE A 120 22.53 4.37 -8.27
CA ILE A 120 22.61 5.46 -9.25
C ILE A 120 24.00 5.41 -9.91
N PRO A 121 24.13 4.97 -11.17
CA PRO A 121 25.38 5.07 -11.91
C PRO A 121 25.70 6.53 -12.29
N PHE A 122 26.99 6.89 -12.33
CA PHE A 122 27.49 8.14 -12.93
C PHE A 122 28.93 7.97 -13.42
N GLN A 123 29.43 8.91 -14.21
CA GLN A 123 30.77 8.84 -14.81
C GLN A 123 31.60 10.10 -14.50
N ILE A 124 32.91 9.93 -14.36
CA ILE A 124 33.89 11.03 -14.27
C ILE A 124 34.85 10.91 -15.46
N GLY A 125 35.04 12.01 -16.21
CA GLY A 125 35.97 12.09 -17.34
C GLY A 125 35.50 11.38 -18.62
N THR A 126 36.41 11.28 -19.59
CA THR A 126 36.15 10.73 -20.94
C THR A 126 36.61 9.26 -21.03
N GLY A 127 35.79 8.34 -20.52
CA GLY A 127 35.97 6.90 -20.72
C GLY A 127 34.88 6.34 -21.62
N THR A 128 35.15 5.26 -22.37
CA THR A 128 34.11 4.51 -23.08
C THR A 128 33.03 4.06 -22.11
N VAL A 129 31.76 4.36 -22.45
CA VAL A 129 30.58 3.89 -21.73
C VAL A 129 30.56 2.37 -21.79
N GLN A 130 31.08 1.70 -20.74
CA GLN A 130 30.53 0.40 -20.43
C GLN A 130 29.13 0.69 -19.91
N ASN A 131 28.12 0.42 -20.74
CA ASN A 131 26.73 0.39 -20.28
C ASN A 131 26.74 -0.44 -19.00
N PRO A 132 26.45 0.16 -17.82
CA PRO A 132 26.38 -0.63 -16.61
C PRO A 132 25.36 -1.73 -16.89
N SER A 133 25.79 -2.99 -16.79
CA SER A 133 24.87 -4.13 -16.84
C SER A 133 23.68 -3.79 -15.95
N SER A 134 22.48 -3.87 -16.55
CA SER A 134 21.17 -3.50 -16.03
C SER A 134 21.16 -3.44 -14.50
N VAL A 135 21.13 -2.23 -13.95
CA VAL A 135 20.98 -2.05 -12.51
C VAL A 135 19.60 -2.59 -12.14
N THR A 136 19.63 -3.71 -11.41
CA THR A 136 18.48 -4.46 -10.96
C THR A 136 17.43 -3.54 -10.34
N GLU A 137 16.20 -3.67 -10.85
CA GLU A 137 14.95 -3.10 -10.36
C GLU A 137 14.96 -2.83 -8.85
N THR A 138 14.39 -1.68 -8.47
CA THR A 138 13.91 -1.37 -7.12
C THR A 138 12.87 -2.41 -6.69
N LYS A 139 13.30 -3.65 -6.38
CA LYS A 139 12.39 -4.70 -5.93
C LYS A 139 11.97 -4.36 -4.51
N GLY A 140 10.69 -4.06 -4.34
CA GLY A 140 10.07 -4.00 -3.02
C GLY A 140 10.28 -5.30 -2.24
N TYR A 141 10.15 -5.23 -0.92
CA TYR A 141 10.27 -6.41 -0.07
C TYR A 141 9.24 -7.47 -0.44
N THR A 142 9.67 -8.68 -0.80
CA THR A 142 8.78 -9.81 -1.04
C THR A 142 8.35 -10.41 0.29
N PRO A 143 7.03 -10.50 0.60
CA PRO A 143 6.56 -11.04 1.86
C PRO A 143 7.02 -12.48 2.10
N HIS A 144 7.79 -12.70 3.16
CA HIS A 144 8.08 -14.04 3.67
C HIS A 144 6.93 -14.58 4.54
N LEU A 145 6.91 -15.89 4.78
CA LEU A 145 5.82 -16.56 5.52
C LEU A 145 5.66 -16.02 6.94
N ASP A 146 6.74 -15.65 7.60
CA ASP A 146 6.73 -15.02 8.93
C ASP A 146 5.95 -13.72 8.94
N LEU A 147 6.19 -12.84 7.97
CA LEU A 147 5.41 -11.62 7.80
C LEU A 147 3.93 -11.92 7.59
N VAL A 148 3.63 -12.88 6.69
CA VAL A 148 2.24 -13.22 6.36
C VAL A 148 1.50 -13.72 7.60
N ILE A 149 2.11 -14.63 8.36
CA ILE A 149 1.53 -15.21 9.57
C ILE A 149 1.35 -14.13 10.65
N ILE A 150 2.38 -13.34 10.96
CA ILE A 150 2.32 -12.34 12.02
C ILE A 150 1.24 -11.29 11.74
N ARG A 151 1.18 -10.77 10.50
CA ARG A 151 0.14 -9.80 10.11
C ARG A 151 -1.25 -10.44 10.05
N TRP A 152 -1.37 -11.69 9.61
CA TRP A 152 -2.65 -12.40 9.61
C TRP A 152 -3.20 -12.58 11.03
N LEU A 153 -2.34 -12.98 11.98
CA LEU A 153 -2.68 -13.05 13.41
C LEU A 153 -3.11 -11.68 13.96
N GLN A 154 -2.44 -10.60 13.53
CA GLN A 154 -2.80 -9.24 13.93
C GLN A 154 -4.20 -8.85 13.44
N TYR A 155 -4.47 -8.96 12.12
CA TYR A 155 -5.78 -8.61 11.57
C TYR A 155 -6.91 -9.50 12.08
N LEU A 156 -6.65 -10.80 12.24
CA LEU A 156 -7.61 -11.72 12.86
C LEU A 156 -7.85 -11.37 14.33
N GLY A 157 -6.78 -11.04 15.07
CA GLY A 157 -6.87 -10.56 16.45
C GLY A 157 -7.72 -9.30 16.58
N ILE A 158 -7.55 -8.32 15.68
CA ILE A 158 -8.37 -7.10 15.63
C ILE A 158 -9.84 -7.47 15.32
N ALA A 159 -10.08 -8.30 14.30
CA ALA A 159 -11.43 -8.73 13.94
C ALA A 159 -12.15 -9.47 15.08
N CYS A 160 -11.47 -10.42 15.72
CA CYS A 160 -11.98 -11.13 16.89
C CYS A 160 -12.24 -10.16 18.04
N TYR A 161 -11.25 -9.38 18.47
CA TYR A 161 -11.37 -8.55 19.66
C TYR A 161 -12.37 -7.40 19.46
N VAL A 162 -12.15 -6.55 18.44
CA VAL A 162 -12.99 -5.36 18.18
C VAL A 162 -14.39 -5.77 17.75
N GLY A 163 -14.50 -6.72 16.83
CA GLY A 163 -15.78 -7.13 16.30
C GLY A 163 -16.63 -7.93 17.29
N LEU A 164 -16.05 -8.80 18.13
CA LEU A 164 -16.81 -9.44 19.21
C LEU A 164 -17.16 -8.46 20.34
N SER A 165 -16.31 -7.47 20.63
CA SER A 165 -16.66 -6.40 21.57
C SER A 165 -17.87 -5.60 21.07
N PHE A 166 -17.89 -5.25 19.78
CA PHE A 166 -19.04 -4.61 19.16
C PHE A 166 -20.26 -5.52 19.16
N PHE A 167 -20.08 -6.80 18.84
CA PHE A 167 -21.16 -7.78 18.86
C PHE A 167 -21.82 -7.86 20.24
N TYR A 168 -21.01 -8.01 21.29
CA TYR A 168 -21.48 -8.06 22.68
C TYR A 168 -22.18 -6.76 23.11
N LEU A 169 -21.59 -5.60 22.78
CA LEU A 169 -22.09 -4.29 23.21
C LEU A 169 -23.35 -3.81 22.45
N VAL A 170 -23.41 -4.09 21.14
CA VAL A 170 -24.35 -3.42 20.21
C VAL A 170 -25.30 -4.39 19.52
N VAL A 171 -24.86 -5.61 19.20
CA VAL A 171 -25.64 -6.55 18.38
C VAL A 171 -26.43 -7.53 19.24
N ALA A 172 -25.77 -8.14 20.23
CA ALA A 172 -26.36 -9.16 21.08
C ALA A 172 -27.44 -8.55 22.01
N PRO A 173 -28.64 -9.15 22.09
CA PRO A 173 -29.65 -8.79 23.09
C PRO A 173 -29.18 -9.09 24.52
N LYS A 174 -29.68 -8.33 25.50
CA LYS A 174 -29.33 -8.52 26.91
C LYS A 174 -29.69 -9.94 27.36
N GLU A 175 -30.85 -10.41 26.93
CA GLU A 175 -31.38 -11.73 27.22
C GLU A 175 -30.46 -12.86 26.70
N VAL A 176 -29.67 -12.59 25.66
CA VAL A 176 -28.68 -13.53 25.10
C VAL A 176 -27.37 -13.49 25.87
N VAL A 177 -26.86 -12.30 26.18
CA VAL A 177 -25.56 -12.13 26.87
C VAL A 177 -25.63 -12.40 28.37
N GLU A 178 -26.81 -12.37 28.98
CA GLU A 178 -27.02 -12.75 30.39
C GLU A 178 -27.04 -14.29 30.57
N VAL A 179 -27.16 -15.06 29.49
CA VAL A 179 -27.00 -16.51 29.55
C VAL A 179 -25.53 -16.85 29.79
N ARG A 180 -25.23 -17.35 30.99
CA ARG A 180 -23.87 -17.63 31.47
C ARG A 180 -23.01 -18.48 30.52
N SER A 181 -23.58 -19.46 29.81
CA SER A 181 -22.84 -20.30 28.86
C SER A 181 -22.44 -19.52 27.60
N ILE A 182 -23.31 -18.63 27.12
CA ILE A 182 -23.04 -17.75 25.98
C ILE A 182 -22.01 -16.71 26.37
N GLU A 183 -22.20 -16.06 27.50
CA GLU A 183 -21.28 -15.04 28.01
C GLU A 183 -19.85 -15.60 28.14
N LYS A 184 -19.69 -16.75 28.80
CA LYS A 184 -18.40 -17.42 28.93
C LYS A 184 -17.77 -17.74 27.58
N THR A 185 -18.58 -18.20 26.62
CA THR A 185 -18.08 -18.51 25.28
C THR A 185 -17.63 -17.24 24.55
N LEU A 186 -18.42 -16.17 24.56
CA LEU A 186 -18.05 -14.89 23.95
C LEU A 186 -16.77 -14.33 24.57
N PHE A 187 -16.66 -14.33 25.90
CA PHE A 187 -15.45 -13.88 26.59
C PHE A 187 -14.24 -14.75 26.32
N LYS A 188 -14.39 -16.07 26.15
CA LYS A 188 -13.30 -16.94 25.71
C LYS A 188 -12.75 -16.48 24.35
N PHE A 189 -13.62 -16.21 23.38
CA PHE A 189 -13.19 -15.75 22.05
C PHE A 189 -12.65 -14.30 22.07
N ILE A 190 -13.17 -13.41 22.92
CA ILE A 190 -12.58 -12.08 23.13
C ILE A 190 -11.15 -12.21 23.70
N TRP A 191 -10.94 -13.06 24.71
CA TRP A 191 -9.61 -13.34 25.25
C TRP A 191 -8.68 -14.02 24.23
N SER A 192 -9.21 -14.89 23.35
CA SER A 192 -8.44 -15.43 22.22
C SER A 192 -8.04 -14.33 21.24
N GLY A 193 -8.94 -13.39 20.92
CA GLY A 193 -8.63 -12.20 20.12
C GLY A 193 -7.52 -11.35 20.76
N TYR A 194 -7.60 -11.12 22.07
CA TYR A 194 -6.54 -10.43 22.82
C TYR A 194 -5.20 -11.17 22.74
N ALA A 195 -5.19 -12.49 22.92
CA ALA A 195 -3.99 -13.29 22.85
C ALA A 195 -3.35 -13.24 21.45
N LEU A 196 -4.15 -13.27 20.38
CA LEU A 196 -3.68 -13.10 19.00
C LEU A 196 -3.06 -11.71 18.79
N LEU A 197 -3.69 -10.66 19.31
CA LEU A 197 -3.15 -9.30 19.25
C LEU A 197 -1.83 -9.18 20.01
N LEU A 198 -1.75 -9.72 21.23
CA LEU A 198 -0.53 -9.69 22.02
C LEU A 198 0.60 -10.46 21.32
N LEU A 199 0.33 -11.67 20.85
CA LEU A 199 1.32 -12.52 20.19
C LEU A 199 1.84 -11.88 18.90
N SER A 200 0.92 -11.41 18.04
CA SER A 200 1.29 -10.73 16.80
C SER A 200 2.07 -9.44 17.06
N ASN A 201 1.68 -8.65 18.06
CA ASN A 201 2.41 -7.44 18.43
C ASN A 201 3.82 -7.76 18.92
N LEU A 202 3.98 -8.74 19.81
CA LEU A 202 5.30 -9.15 20.31
C LEU A 202 6.25 -9.60 19.18
N PHE A 203 5.77 -10.37 18.22
CA PHE A 203 6.59 -10.82 17.08
C PHE A 203 6.77 -9.75 15.98
N SER A 204 5.92 -8.73 15.94
CA SER A 204 6.04 -7.68 14.92
C SER A 204 7.29 -6.82 15.06
N LEU A 205 7.80 -6.61 16.28
CA LEU A 205 9.01 -5.83 16.52
C LEU A 205 10.30 -6.49 15.99
N PRO A 206 10.61 -7.76 16.36
CA PRO A 206 11.76 -8.44 15.78
C PRO A 206 11.61 -8.66 14.28
N LEU A 207 10.41 -8.95 13.78
CA LEU A 207 10.15 -9.00 12.34
C LEU A 207 10.48 -7.67 11.65
N GLN A 208 10.06 -6.53 12.23
CA GLN A 208 10.40 -5.24 11.64
C GLN A 208 11.92 -5.01 11.64
N ALA A 209 12.62 -5.42 12.70
CA ALA A 209 14.08 -5.32 12.75
C ALA A 209 14.77 -6.19 11.67
N THR A 210 14.31 -7.42 11.42
CA THR A 210 14.87 -8.26 10.35
C THR A 210 14.68 -7.61 8.98
N ILE A 211 13.51 -7.03 8.72
CA ILE A 211 13.21 -6.32 7.46
C ILE A 211 14.11 -5.09 7.29
N LEU A 212 14.26 -4.29 8.33
CA LEU A 212 15.04 -3.04 8.28
C LEU A 212 16.54 -3.31 8.16
N LEU A 213 17.06 -4.32 8.85
CA LEU A 213 18.49 -4.63 8.90
C LEU A 213 18.94 -5.65 7.85
N GLY A 214 18.02 -6.41 7.26
CA GLY A 214 18.35 -7.54 6.39
C GLY A 214 19.05 -8.68 7.15
N SER A 215 18.87 -8.74 8.47
CA SER A 215 19.48 -9.73 9.35
C SER A 215 18.53 -10.89 9.65
N SER A 216 19.09 -12.03 10.07
CA SER A 216 18.31 -13.18 10.53
C SER A 216 17.60 -12.91 11.86
N TRP A 217 16.58 -13.73 12.18
CA TRP A 217 15.85 -13.65 13.45
C TRP A 217 16.76 -13.74 14.67
N SER A 218 17.77 -14.62 14.66
CA SER A 218 18.70 -14.79 15.78
C SER A 218 19.58 -13.55 16.01
N GLU A 219 20.06 -12.92 14.93
CA GLU A 219 20.97 -11.76 15.01
C GLU A 219 20.29 -10.53 15.62
N VAL A 220 18.98 -10.38 15.41
CA VAL A 220 18.19 -9.27 15.98
C VAL A 220 18.15 -9.31 17.50
N PHE A 221 18.16 -10.50 18.11
CA PHE A 221 18.15 -10.63 19.58
C PHE A 221 19.55 -10.51 20.20
N SER A 222 20.61 -10.74 19.43
CA SER A 222 22.00 -10.61 19.90
C SER A 222 22.58 -9.21 19.69
N SER A 223 21.88 -8.33 18.98
CA SER A 223 22.31 -6.96 18.67
C SER A 223 21.39 -5.91 19.32
N ASP A 224 21.80 -4.65 19.31
CA ASP A 224 20.93 -3.52 19.71
C ASP A 224 19.90 -3.14 18.61
N ALA A 225 19.49 -4.11 17.79
CA ALA A 225 18.56 -3.91 16.69
C ALA A 225 17.19 -3.46 17.19
N LEU A 226 16.64 -4.15 18.19
CA LEU A 226 15.32 -3.85 18.76
C LEU A 226 15.29 -2.46 19.39
N GLY A 227 16.34 -2.10 20.15
CA GLY A 227 16.48 -0.77 20.75
C GLY A 227 16.49 0.34 19.71
N GLN A 228 17.23 0.14 18.62
CA GLN A 228 17.27 1.10 17.52
C GLN A 228 15.91 1.23 16.79
N VAL A 229 15.18 0.13 16.58
CA VAL A 229 13.84 0.19 15.98
C VAL A 229 12.89 0.97 16.88
N LEU A 230 12.87 0.68 18.19
CA LEU A 230 12.02 1.37 19.16
C LEU A 230 12.33 2.88 19.25
N ALA A 231 13.60 3.24 19.28
CA ALA A 231 14.03 4.62 19.49
C ALA A 231 13.87 5.51 18.25
N TYR A 232 14.12 4.96 17.05
CA TYR A 232 14.35 5.78 15.85
C TYR A 232 13.35 5.56 14.72
N THR A 233 12.33 4.72 14.87
CA THR A 233 11.34 4.47 13.81
C THR A 233 9.93 4.85 14.24
N LEU A 234 9.10 5.26 13.28
CA LEU A 234 7.67 5.45 13.51
C LEU A 234 7.00 4.15 13.96
N PHE A 235 7.38 3.02 13.36
CA PHE A 235 6.90 1.70 13.75
C PHE A 235 7.15 1.43 15.25
N GLY A 236 8.37 1.67 15.74
CA GLY A 236 8.73 1.49 17.14
C GLY A 236 7.89 2.32 18.10
N LYS A 237 7.64 3.59 17.76
CA LYS A 237 6.74 4.47 18.53
C LYS A 237 5.31 3.91 18.57
N MET A 238 4.77 3.48 17.43
CA MET A 238 3.44 2.90 17.35
C MET A 238 3.36 1.58 18.12
N TRP A 239 4.42 0.77 18.11
CA TRP A 239 4.51 -0.47 18.86
C TRP A 239 4.45 -0.24 20.38
N ILE A 240 5.14 0.79 20.90
CA ILE A 240 5.07 1.16 22.33
C ILE A 240 3.65 1.59 22.71
N ILE A 241 3.00 2.40 21.88
CA ILE A 241 1.61 2.81 22.09
C ILE A 241 0.69 1.57 22.08
N GLN A 242 0.86 0.67 21.12
CA GLN A 242 0.12 -0.59 21.03
C GLN A 242 0.31 -1.47 22.28
N MET A 243 1.52 -1.56 22.82
CA MET A 243 1.77 -2.26 24.08
C MET A 243 1.03 -1.62 25.26
N GLY A 244 1.04 -0.29 25.37
CA GLY A 244 0.26 0.43 26.40
C GLY A 244 -1.25 0.20 26.27
N ILE A 245 -1.77 0.21 25.04
CA ILE A 245 -3.17 -0.14 24.75
C ILE A 245 -3.45 -1.60 25.15
N LEU A 246 -2.59 -2.55 24.79
CA LEU A 246 -2.75 -3.97 25.12
C LEU A 246 -2.78 -4.22 26.64
N LEU A 247 -1.90 -3.57 27.41
CA LEU A 247 -1.92 -3.68 28.88
C LEU A 247 -3.24 -3.15 29.45
N THR A 248 -3.73 -2.03 28.93
CA THR A 248 -5.01 -1.45 29.34
C THR A 248 -6.21 -2.30 28.87
N LEU A 249 -6.11 -2.94 27.71
CA LEU A 249 -7.08 -3.90 27.19
C LEU A 249 -7.16 -5.14 28.07
N ALA A 250 -6.03 -5.69 28.53
CA ALA A 250 -6.02 -6.82 29.46
C ALA A 250 -6.79 -6.49 30.75
N PHE A 251 -6.51 -5.32 31.32
CA PHE A 251 -7.20 -4.82 32.52
C PHE A 251 -8.71 -4.65 32.27
N THR A 252 -9.10 -3.90 31.24
CA THR A 252 -10.52 -3.63 30.95
C THR A 252 -11.29 -4.90 30.58
N THR A 253 -10.67 -5.84 29.86
CA THR A 253 -11.26 -7.16 29.54
C THR A 253 -11.44 -7.98 30.81
N TYR A 254 -10.45 -8.01 31.71
CA TYR A 254 -10.57 -8.72 32.98
C TYR A 254 -11.76 -8.21 33.80
N PHE A 255 -11.88 -6.89 33.97
CA PHE A 255 -13.01 -6.30 34.70
C PHE A 255 -14.34 -6.43 33.97
N LEU A 256 -14.37 -6.45 32.64
CA LEU A 256 -15.57 -6.79 31.87
C LEU A 256 -16.12 -8.16 32.25
N THR A 257 -15.25 -9.14 32.53
CA THR A 257 -15.65 -10.50 32.93
C THR A 257 -16.03 -10.65 34.42
N LYS A 258 -15.76 -9.64 35.26
CA LYS A 258 -15.87 -9.74 36.73
C LYS A 258 -16.79 -8.71 37.38
N ALA A 259 -16.92 -7.52 36.81
CA ALA A 259 -17.60 -6.39 37.44
C ALA A 259 -19.00 -6.17 36.86
N ASP A 260 -19.97 -6.97 37.30
CA ASP A 260 -21.35 -6.94 36.78
C ASP A 260 -21.97 -5.53 36.80
N ALA A 261 -21.81 -4.78 37.90
CA ALA A 261 -22.36 -3.44 38.05
C ALA A 261 -21.74 -2.38 37.10
N ARG A 262 -20.56 -2.64 36.52
CA ARG A 262 -19.85 -1.71 35.62
C ARG A 262 -19.60 -2.30 34.23
N LYS A 263 -20.24 -3.42 33.87
CA LYS A 263 -20.06 -4.11 32.59
C LYS A 263 -20.18 -3.20 31.38
N GLN A 264 -21.15 -2.28 31.37
CA GLN A 264 -21.37 -1.37 30.24
C GLN A 264 -20.18 -0.40 30.04
N LEU A 265 -19.64 0.14 31.14
CA LEU A 265 -18.46 1.01 31.09
C LEU A 265 -17.25 0.26 30.52
N PHE A 266 -16.97 -0.94 31.04
CA PHE A 266 -15.85 -1.75 30.56
C PHE A 266 -16.02 -2.24 29.13
N SER A 267 -17.26 -2.49 28.68
CA SER A 267 -17.55 -2.85 27.29
C SER A 267 -17.20 -1.70 26.32
N TRP A 268 -17.57 -0.47 26.66
CA TRP A 268 -17.18 0.71 25.89
C TRP A 268 -15.67 0.93 25.92
N ALA A 269 -15.03 0.76 27.08
CA ALA A 269 -13.58 0.88 27.21
C ALA A 269 -12.85 -0.14 26.30
N CYS A 270 -13.26 -1.40 26.30
CA CYS A 270 -12.70 -2.44 25.43
C CYS A 270 -12.86 -2.07 23.95
N PHE A 271 -14.06 -1.61 23.54
CA PHE A 271 -14.29 -1.22 22.15
C PHE A 271 -13.47 0.00 21.71
N ILE A 272 -13.38 1.04 22.55
CA ILE A 272 -12.62 2.27 22.25
C ILE A 272 -11.11 1.98 22.20
N LEU A 273 -10.58 1.23 23.16
CA LEU A 273 -9.17 0.83 23.16
C LEU A 273 -8.85 -0.12 22.00
N GLY A 274 -9.76 -1.03 21.66
CA GLY A 274 -9.66 -1.88 20.48
C GLY A 274 -9.66 -1.07 19.18
N PHE A 275 -10.45 -0.01 19.10
CA PHE A 275 -10.37 0.95 17.98
C PHE A 275 -9.03 1.69 17.97
N GLY A 276 -8.41 1.98 19.11
CA GLY A 276 -7.03 2.47 19.19
C GLY A 276 -6.01 1.54 18.50
N MET A 277 -6.18 0.21 18.60
CA MET A 277 -5.35 -0.75 17.86
C MET A 277 -5.55 -0.65 16.33
N VAL A 278 -6.78 -0.39 15.88
CA VAL A 278 -7.09 -0.14 14.46
C VAL A 278 -6.39 1.13 13.97
N VAL A 279 -6.51 2.22 14.72
CA VAL A 279 -5.92 3.53 14.36
C VAL A 279 -4.40 3.43 14.29
N THR A 280 -3.75 2.87 15.30
CA THR A 280 -2.27 2.67 15.29
C THR A 280 -1.80 1.80 14.12
N LYS A 281 -2.61 0.82 13.67
CA LYS A 281 -2.29 0.05 12.47
C LYS A 281 -2.37 0.88 11.18
N ALA A 282 -3.34 1.79 11.09
CA ALA A 282 -3.46 2.71 9.94
C ALA A 282 -2.30 3.72 9.87
N PHE A 283 -1.72 4.11 11.01
CA PHE A 283 -0.49 4.92 11.05
C PHE A 283 0.76 4.20 10.52
N THR A 284 0.69 2.87 10.35
CA THR A 284 1.79 2.03 9.84
C THR A 284 1.39 1.34 8.53
N SER A 285 0.55 1.98 7.73
CA SER A 285 0.12 1.52 6.40
C SER A 285 0.49 2.53 5.31
N HIS A 286 0.26 2.17 4.04
CA HIS A 286 0.43 3.07 2.88
C HIS A 286 -0.37 4.37 2.99
N ALA A 287 -1.37 4.42 3.87
CA ALA A 287 -2.16 5.61 4.13
C ALA A 287 -1.35 6.71 4.83
N ALA A 288 -0.34 6.35 5.63
CA ALA A 288 0.46 7.29 6.41
C ALA A 288 1.45 8.12 5.57
N SER A 289 1.67 7.71 4.33
CA SER A 289 2.57 8.34 3.38
C SER A 289 1.82 9.09 2.26
N GLN A 290 0.48 9.07 2.29
CA GLN A 290 -0.34 9.87 1.37
C GLN A 290 -0.30 11.37 1.68
N ALA A 291 -0.42 12.14 0.61
CA ALA A 291 -0.76 13.56 0.53
C ALA A 291 -1.46 14.16 1.77
N ASN A 292 -2.73 13.80 1.92
CA ASN A 292 -3.53 14.08 3.08
C ASN A 292 -3.45 12.84 3.99
N GLN A 293 -2.37 12.79 4.78
CA GLN A 293 -2.13 11.70 5.73
C GLN A 293 -3.33 11.48 6.63
N PHE A 294 -3.91 12.57 7.14
CA PHE A 294 -4.98 12.48 8.11
C PHE A 294 -6.28 11.89 7.52
N LEU A 295 -6.69 12.34 6.34
CA LEU A 295 -7.85 11.75 5.64
C LEU A 295 -7.57 10.30 5.25
N SER A 296 -6.39 10.00 4.73
CA SER A 296 -6.04 8.66 4.27
C SER A 296 -5.96 7.66 5.42
N ILE A 297 -5.29 8.02 6.52
CA ILE A 297 -5.24 7.22 7.76
C ILE A 297 -6.65 7.02 8.31
N SER A 298 -7.50 8.06 8.27
CA SER A 298 -8.89 7.95 8.72
C SER A 298 -9.70 6.98 7.86
N MET A 299 -9.57 7.05 6.54
CA MET A 299 -10.27 6.14 5.62
C MET A 299 -9.77 4.69 5.77
N ASP A 300 -8.46 4.50 5.95
CA ASP A 300 -7.88 3.18 6.21
C ASP A 300 -8.34 2.61 7.57
N ALA A 301 -8.35 3.43 8.62
CA ALA A 301 -8.85 3.04 9.94
C ALA A 301 -10.36 2.71 9.92
N LEU A 302 -11.16 3.49 9.20
CA LEU A 302 -12.59 3.22 9.02
C LEU A 302 -12.85 1.95 8.20
N HIS A 303 -12.06 1.72 7.14
CA HIS A 303 -12.12 0.50 6.35
C HIS A 303 -11.80 -0.73 7.20
N LEU A 304 -10.69 -0.68 7.94
CA LEU A 304 -10.26 -1.76 8.82
C LEU A 304 -11.27 -1.99 9.96
N LEU A 305 -11.77 -0.93 10.60
CA LEU A 305 -12.81 -1.04 11.64
C LEU A 305 -14.06 -1.73 11.08
N ALA A 306 -14.55 -1.31 9.91
CA ALA A 306 -15.76 -1.86 9.32
C ALA A 306 -15.59 -3.35 8.97
N ALA A 307 -14.43 -3.74 8.41
CA ALA A 307 -14.10 -5.13 8.12
C ALA A 307 -14.01 -5.96 9.41
N SER A 308 -13.31 -5.46 10.42
CA SER A 308 -13.17 -6.12 11.72
C SER A 308 -14.50 -6.31 12.44
N VAL A 309 -15.38 -5.30 12.42
CA VAL A 309 -16.72 -5.40 13.01
C VAL A 309 -17.57 -6.42 12.26
N TRP A 310 -17.55 -6.44 10.93
CA TRP A 310 -18.30 -7.42 10.15
C TRP A 310 -17.83 -8.84 10.46
N ILE A 311 -16.53 -9.12 10.30
CA ILE A 311 -15.98 -10.47 10.50
C ILE A 311 -16.16 -10.91 11.96
N GLY A 312 -15.89 -10.05 12.95
CA GLY A 312 -16.08 -10.42 14.35
C GLY A 312 -17.55 -10.65 14.72
N CYS A 313 -18.50 -9.94 14.12
CA CYS A 313 -19.94 -10.25 14.31
C CYS A 313 -20.33 -11.59 13.67
N LEU A 314 -19.76 -11.96 12.52
CA LEU A 314 -19.95 -13.28 11.93
C LEU A 314 -19.39 -14.38 12.83
N ILE A 315 -18.21 -14.18 13.40
CA ILE A 315 -17.64 -15.08 14.42
C ILE A 315 -18.60 -15.20 15.61
N GLY A 316 -19.10 -14.07 16.11
CA GLY A 316 -20.09 -14.05 17.20
C GLY A 316 -21.33 -14.89 16.87
N LEU A 317 -21.93 -14.70 15.69
CA LEU A 317 -23.08 -15.48 15.24
C LEU A 317 -22.76 -16.97 15.09
N VAL A 318 -21.60 -17.33 14.55
CA VAL A 318 -21.20 -18.73 14.39
C VAL A 318 -20.95 -19.41 15.73
N VAL A 319 -20.31 -18.70 16.67
CA VAL A 319 -20.01 -19.19 18.02
C VAL A 319 -21.27 -19.44 18.86
N LEU A 320 -22.36 -18.73 18.57
CA LEU A 320 -23.65 -18.97 19.23
C LEU A 320 -24.37 -20.23 18.73
N LEU A 321 -24.08 -20.72 17.52
CA LEU A 321 -24.81 -21.85 16.90
C LEU A 321 -24.86 -23.12 17.77
N PRO A 322 -23.73 -23.59 18.37
CA PRO A 322 -23.75 -24.81 19.19
C PRO A 322 -24.53 -24.64 20.51
N LEU A 323 -24.89 -23.41 20.88
CA LEU A 323 -25.55 -23.08 22.13
C LEU A 323 -27.08 -22.95 21.97
N LEU A 324 -27.61 -23.10 20.74
CA LEU A 324 -29.04 -23.00 20.43
C LEU A 324 -29.81 -24.29 20.79
N LYS A 325 -30.04 -24.51 22.09
CA LYS A 325 -30.63 -25.76 22.60
C LYS A 325 -32.16 -25.82 22.60
N ASN A 326 -32.84 -24.69 22.80
CA ASN A 326 -34.30 -24.61 22.90
C ASN A 326 -34.88 -23.62 21.88
N SER A 327 -36.20 -23.63 21.70
CA SER A 327 -36.92 -22.77 20.74
C SER A 327 -36.76 -21.27 21.06
N GLU A 328 -36.74 -20.91 22.34
CA GLU A 328 -36.55 -19.53 22.79
C GLU A 328 -35.18 -18.97 22.38
N MET A 329 -34.10 -19.74 22.59
CA MET A 329 -32.75 -19.35 22.18
C MET A 329 -32.61 -19.26 20.66
N LYS A 330 -33.31 -20.11 19.90
CA LYS A 330 -33.37 -20.01 18.44
C LYS A 330 -34.06 -18.71 18.00
N GLN A 331 -35.14 -18.32 18.68
CA GLN A 331 -35.82 -17.05 18.39
C GLN A 331 -34.92 -15.85 18.72
N SER A 332 -34.24 -15.88 19.87
CA SER A 332 -33.27 -14.86 20.26
C SER A 332 -32.08 -14.78 19.31
N TYR A 333 -31.64 -15.90 18.75
CA TYR A 333 -30.63 -15.95 17.69
C TYR A 333 -31.11 -15.27 16.41
N VAL A 334 -32.33 -15.55 15.96
CA VAL A 334 -32.91 -14.88 14.78
C VAL A 334 -32.98 -13.37 14.99
N ASN A 335 -33.39 -12.90 16.18
CA ASN A 335 -33.39 -11.48 16.52
C ASN A 335 -31.97 -10.89 16.49
N THR A 336 -30.99 -11.58 17.07
CA THR A 336 -29.57 -11.20 17.04
C THR A 336 -29.06 -11.07 15.61
N PHE A 337 -29.36 -12.05 14.76
CA PHE A 337 -29.03 -12.03 13.34
C PHE A 337 -29.67 -10.85 12.59
N GLN A 338 -30.95 -10.55 12.83
CA GLN A 338 -31.63 -9.41 12.22
C GLN A 338 -31.02 -8.06 12.67
N ARG A 339 -30.62 -7.94 13.94
CA ARG A 339 -29.88 -6.76 14.43
C ARG A 339 -28.55 -6.60 13.72
N PHE A 340 -27.80 -7.69 13.55
CA PHE A 340 -26.55 -7.67 12.78
C PHE A 340 -26.80 -7.28 11.32
N SER A 341 -27.81 -7.87 10.66
CA SER A 341 -28.12 -7.61 9.26
C SER A 341 -28.42 -6.12 8.99
N ASN A 342 -29.07 -5.43 9.93
CA ASN A 342 -29.28 -3.98 9.83
C ASN A 342 -27.97 -3.17 9.90
N TRP A 343 -27.02 -3.59 10.74
CA TRP A 343 -25.68 -2.99 10.78
C TRP A 343 -24.84 -3.36 9.55
N GLY A 344 -25.02 -4.57 9.02
CA GLY A 344 -24.32 -5.08 7.85
C GLY A 344 -24.45 -4.14 6.64
N ILE A 345 -25.64 -3.57 6.41
CA ILE A 345 -25.84 -2.60 5.31
C ILE A 345 -24.94 -1.37 5.50
N SER A 346 -24.91 -0.79 6.70
CA SER A 346 -24.04 0.37 6.99
C SER A 346 -22.56 0.03 6.87
N LEU A 347 -22.16 -1.16 7.33
CA LEU A 347 -20.77 -1.63 7.24
C LEU A 347 -20.35 -1.84 5.78
N VAL A 348 -21.22 -2.44 4.95
CA VAL A 348 -20.99 -2.60 3.50
C VAL A 348 -20.82 -1.26 2.82
N LEU A 349 -21.71 -0.29 3.10
CA LEU A 349 -21.62 1.04 2.51
C LEU A 349 -20.31 1.74 2.92
N LEU A 350 -19.94 1.67 4.20
CA LEU A 350 -18.69 2.23 4.71
C LEU A 350 -17.47 1.57 4.07
N LEU A 351 -17.43 0.24 3.98
CA LEU A 351 -16.35 -0.51 3.33
C LEU A 351 -16.23 -0.19 1.85
N THR A 352 -17.35 -0.08 1.15
CA THR A 352 -17.37 0.22 -0.27
C THR A 352 -16.86 1.65 -0.51
N ALA A 353 -17.35 2.63 0.25
CA ALA A 353 -16.91 4.02 0.12
C ALA A 353 -15.42 4.21 0.45
N THR A 354 -14.97 3.66 1.58
CA THR A 354 -13.55 3.72 1.99
C THR A 354 -12.65 2.91 1.06
N GLY A 355 -13.13 1.76 0.55
CA GLY A 355 -12.40 0.93 -0.41
C GLY A 355 -12.24 1.60 -1.77
N ILE A 356 -13.28 2.26 -2.28
CA ILE A 356 -13.22 3.08 -3.49
C ILE A 356 -12.23 4.24 -3.30
N PHE A 357 -12.33 4.95 -2.18
CA PHE A 357 -11.40 6.04 -1.85
C PHE A 357 -9.95 5.55 -1.86
N ASN A 358 -9.64 4.47 -1.13
CA ASN A 358 -8.30 3.89 -1.10
C ASN A 358 -7.86 3.37 -2.48
N GLY A 359 -8.77 2.79 -3.27
CA GLY A 359 -8.47 2.33 -4.62
C GLY A 359 -7.99 3.45 -5.55
N PHE A 360 -8.63 4.62 -5.51
CA PHE A 360 -8.22 5.79 -6.29
C PHE A 360 -6.85 6.35 -5.85
N GLN A 361 -6.48 6.20 -4.58
CA GLN A 361 -5.17 6.63 -4.10
C GLN A 361 -4.04 5.73 -4.61
N TYR A 362 -4.30 4.45 -4.91
CA TYR A 362 -3.24 3.48 -5.19
C TYR A 362 -3.21 2.96 -6.63
N ILE A 363 -4.25 3.21 -7.42
CA ILE A 363 -4.38 2.77 -8.83
C ILE A 363 -4.41 4.00 -9.75
N PRO A 364 -3.32 4.29 -10.49
CA PRO A 364 -3.26 5.46 -11.35
C PRO A 364 -4.07 5.30 -12.64
N THR A 365 -4.19 4.08 -13.18
CA THR A 365 -4.93 3.80 -14.42
C THR A 365 -5.71 2.49 -14.35
N ILE A 366 -6.71 2.33 -15.20
CA ILE A 366 -7.47 1.08 -15.34
C ILE A 366 -6.56 -0.08 -15.78
N SER A 367 -5.55 0.19 -16.64
CA SER A 367 -4.59 -0.83 -17.08
C SER A 367 -3.81 -1.42 -15.90
N SER A 368 -3.49 -0.59 -14.91
CA SER A 368 -2.75 -0.98 -13.72
C SER A 368 -3.47 -2.06 -12.90
N ILE A 369 -4.81 -2.15 -12.98
CA ILE A 369 -5.60 -3.19 -12.31
C ILE A 369 -5.23 -4.59 -12.84
N PHE A 370 -4.95 -4.70 -14.14
CA PHE A 370 -4.76 -6.00 -14.80
C PHE A 370 -3.28 -6.40 -14.94
N HIS A 371 -2.38 -5.42 -15.00
CA HIS A 371 -0.96 -5.66 -15.30
C HIS A 371 -0.03 -5.55 -14.10
N THR A 372 -0.49 -5.02 -12.96
CA THR A 372 0.32 -4.92 -11.74
C THR A 372 -0.06 -6.00 -10.73
N ASP A 373 0.90 -6.45 -9.91
CA ASP A 373 0.62 -7.43 -8.85
C ASP A 373 -0.35 -6.87 -7.80
N TYR A 374 -0.19 -5.58 -7.45
CA TYR A 374 -1.12 -4.87 -6.58
C TYR A 374 -2.54 -4.88 -7.14
N GLY A 375 -2.70 -4.53 -8.42
CA GLY A 375 -3.98 -4.49 -9.12
C GLY A 375 -4.65 -5.86 -9.16
N ARG A 376 -3.90 -6.93 -9.46
CA ARG A 376 -4.42 -8.31 -9.50
C ARG A 376 -4.90 -8.80 -8.15
N VAL A 377 -4.14 -8.54 -7.07
CA VAL A 377 -4.56 -8.91 -5.71
C VAL A 377 -5.79 -8.10 -5.28
N LEU A 378 -5.84 -6.81 -5.62
CA LEU A 378 -7.02 -5.98 -5.35
C LEU A 378 -8.25 -6.47 -6.12
N LEU A 379 -8.10 -6.83 -7.40
CA LEU A 379 -9.16 -7.40 -8.21
C LEU A 379 -9.69 -8.70 -7.58
N ALA A 380 -8.79 -9.58 -7.13
CA ALA A 380 -9.18 -10.80 -6.40
C ALA A 380 -9.96 -10.46 -5.11
N LYS A 381 -9.54 -9.44 -4.35
CA LYS A 381 -10.27 -8.97 -3.17
C LYS A 381 -11.66 -8.44 -3.52
N VAL A 382 -11.81 -7.69 -4.61
CA VAL A 382 -13.10 -7.16 -5.08
C VAL A 382 -14.02 -8.32 -5.47
N ILE A 383 -13.52 -9.33 -6.18
CA ILE A 383 -14.29 -10.54 -6.54
C ILE A 383 -14.75 -11.27 -5.28
N LEU A 384 -13.84 -11.51 -4.32
CA LEU A 384 -14.17 -12.14 -3.04
C LEU A 384 -15.19 -11.33 -2.24
N PHE A 385 -15.08 -9.99 -2.26
CA PHE A 385 -16.04 -9.10 -1.62
C PHE A 385 -17.43 -9.21 -2.25
N ILE A 386 -17.53 -9.28 -3.59
CA ILE A 386 -18.81 -9.51 -4.30
C ILE A 386 -19.39 -10.87 -3.91
N ILE A 387 -18.57 -11.92 -3.83
CA ILE A 387 -19.02 -13.25 -3.36
C ILE A 387 -19.55 -13.16 -1.92
N MET A 388 -18.86 -12.44 -1.05
CA MET A 388 -19.29 -12.21 0.34
C MET A 388 -20.62 -11.43 0.40
N LEU A 389 -20.83 -10.45 -0.48
CA LEU A 389 -22.11 -9.73 -0.60
C LEU A 389 -23.25 -10.63 -1.07
N ILE A 390 -22.99 -11.57 -1.98
CA ILE A 390 -23.98 -12.57 -2.41
C ILE A 390 -24.39 -13.44 -1.22
N PHE A 391 -23.43 -13.94 -0.43
CA PHE A 391 -23.73 -14.67 0.80
C PHE A 391 -24.55 -13.82 1.78
N ALA A 392 -24.13 -12.58 2.04
CA ALA A 392 -24.83 -11.66 2.94
C ALA A 392 -26.28 -11.35 2.46
N ALA A 393 -26.48 -11.18 1.16
CA ALA A 393 -27.80 -10.95 0.57
C ALA A 393 -28.70 -12.20 0.68
N VAL A 394 -28.16 -13.38 0.39
CA VAL A 394 -28.87 -14.67 0.58
C VAL A 394 -29.23 -14.87 2.06
N ASN A 395 -28.31 -14.58 2.97
CA ASN A 395 -28.50 -14.63 4.42
C ASN A 395 -29.61 -13.67 4.86
N ASN A 396 -29.61 -12.42 4.38
CA ASN A 396 -30.63 -11.43 4.68
C ASN A 396 -32.01 -11.86 4.15
N PHE A 397 -32.09 -12.36 2.92
CA PHE A 397 -33.36 -12.81 2.32
C PHE A 397 -33.94 -14.05 3.01
N LYS A 398 -33.11 -15.06 3.25
CA LYS A 398 -33.51 -16.28 3.97
C LYS A 398 -33.84 -15.99 5.44
N GLY A 399 -33.07 -15.13 6.09
CA GLY A 399 -33.27 -14.72 7.48
C GLY A 399 -34.55 -13.90 7.70
N LYS A 400 -34.98 -13.11 6.70
CA LYS A 400 -36.30 -12.44 6.70
C LYS A 400 -37.47 -13.41 6.53
N LYS A 401 -37.25 -14.54 5.85
CA LYS A 401 -38.27 -15.57 5.56
C LYS A 401 -38.24 -16.76 6.55
N ALA A 402 -37.47 -16.68 7.64
CA ALA A 402 -36.94 -17.82 8.37
C ALA A 402 -37.92 -18.98 8.64
N LYS A 403 -37.75 -20.06 7.86
CA LYS A 403 -37.60 -21.44 8.36
C LYS A 403 -36.09 -21.68 8.63
N GLU A 404 -35.76 -22.21 9.79
CA GLU A 404 -34.43 -22.18 10.47
C GLU A 404 -33.23 -22.82 9.72
N LYS A 405 -33.43 -23.79 8.83
CA LYS A 405 -32.33 -24.67 8.35
C LYS A 405 -31.38 -24.07 7.30
N GLY A 406 -31.79 -23.01 6.58
CA GLY A 406 -31.05 -22.48 5.43
C GLY A 406 -30.03 -21.37 5.70
N VAL A 407 -29.98 -20.82 6.91
CA VAL A 407 -29.18 -19.62 7.27
C VAL A 407 -27.78 -19.99 7.79
N VAL A 408 -27.62 -21.19 8.37
CA VAL A 408 -26.39 -21.60 9.06
C VAL A 408 -25.24 -21.95 8.11
N SER A 409 -25.51 -22.70 7.05
CA SER A 409 -24.48 -23.12 6.07
C SER A 409 -23.88 -21.94 5.31
N SER A 410 -24.68 -20.92 5.02
CA SER A 410 -24.23 -19.73 4.30
C SER A 410 -23.48 -18.72 5.18
N LEU A 411 -23.63 -18.76 6.51
CA LEU A 411 -22.79 -17.98 7.45
C LEU A 411 -21.34 -18.48 7.49
N TRP A 412 -21.14 -19.80 7.46
CA TRP A 412 -19.80 -20.38 7.38
C TRP A 412 -19.12 -20.03 6.06
N GLY A 413 -19.85 -20.06 4.94
CA GLY A 413 -19.35 -19.59 3.65
C GLY A 413 -18.90 -18.12 3.69
N GLU A 414 -19.72 -17.23 4.26
CA GLU A 414 -19.41 -15.81 4.42
C GLU A 414 -18.15 -15.60 5.29
N LEU A 415 -18.03 -16.34 6.40
CA LEU A 415 -16.87 -16.27 7.29
C LEU A 415 -15.59 -16.76 6.61
N ILE A 416 -15.63 -17.89 5.90
CA ILE A 416 -14.46 -18.44 5.18
C ILE A 416 -13.97 -17.43 4.13
N VAL A 417 -14.88 -16.85 3.34
CA VAL A 417 -14.52 -15.81 2.36
C VAL A 417 -13.89 -14.60 3.06
N GLY A 418 -14.45 -14.16 4.19
CA GLY A 418 -13.86 -13.10 5.01
C GLY A 418 -12.43 -13.42 5.48
N MET A 419 -12.16 -14.66 5.90
CA MET A 419 -10.82 -15.09 6.31
C MET A 419 -9.82 -15.08 5.14
N VAL A 420 -10.25 -15.46 3.93
CA VAL A 420 -9.43 -15.38 2.72
C VAL A 420 -9.15 -13.92 2.35
N ILE A 421 -10.12 -13.02 2.49
CA ILE A 421 -9.94 -11.58 2.28
C ILE A 421 -8.88 -11.00 3.24
N ILE A 422 -8.82 -11.47 4.49
CA ILE A 422 -7.77 -11.07 5.44
C ILE A 422 -6.39 -11.49 4.90
N VAL A 423 -6.22 -12.73 4.42
CA VAL A 423 -4.94 -13.18 3.81
C VAL A 423 -4.57 -12.31 2.61
N MET A 424 -5.51 -12.03 1.71
CA MET A 424 -5.27 -11.15 0.57
C MET A 424 -4.92 -9.72 1.00
N THR A 425 -5.47 -9.25 2.13
CA THR A 425 -5.12 -7.93 2.70
C THR A 425 -3.68 -7.90 3.19
N VAL A 426 -3.19 -8.98 3.80
CA VAL A 426 -1.79 -9.09 4.20
C VAL A 426 -0.87 -9.00 2.98
N ILE A 427 -1.18 -9.71 1.90
CA ILE A 427 -0.39 -9.65 0.67
C ILE A 427 -0.44 -8.24 0.07
N LEU A 428 -1.63 -7.66 -0.11
CA LEU A 428 -1.81 -6.35 -0.72
C LEU A 428 -1.09 -5.22 0.03
N THR A 429 -1.10 -5.26 1.37
CA THR A 429 -0.48 -4.22 2.22
C THR A 429 1.05 -4.28 2.29
N ASN A 430 1.68 -5.25 1.61
CA ASN A 430 3.14 -5.34 1.49
C ASN A 430 3.63 -5.31 0.04
N LEU A 431 2.72 -5.41 -0.93
CA LEU A 431 3.08 -5.17 -2.31
C LEU A 431 3.33 -3.66 -2.52
N PRO A 432 4.29 -3.30 -3.40
CA PRO A 432 4.38 -1.96 -3.94
C PRO A 432 3.03 -1.56 -4.53
N THR A 433 2.58 -0.33 -4.30
CA THR A 433 1.31 0.14 -4.85
C THR A 433 1.38 0.22 -6.38
N ALA A 434 0.25 0.18 -7.07
CA ALA A 434 0.25 0.32 -8.53
C ALA A 434 0.71 1.72 -8.99
N MET A 435 0.75 2.73 -8.10
CA MET A 435 1.43 4.00 -8.37
C MET A 435 2.93 3.83 -8.55
N SER A 436 3.59 2.97 -7.77
CA SER A 436 5.05 2.77 -7.86
C SER A 436 5.51 2.13 -9.18
N ALA A 437 4.63 1.32 -9.79
CA ALA A 437 4.86 0.62 -11.04
C ALA A 437 3.50 0.49 -11.77
N PRO A 438 3.10 1.49 -12.58
CA PRO A 438 1.77 1.55 -13.20
C PRO A 438 1.52 0.45 -14.25
N GLY A 439 2.56 -0.26 -14.67
CA GLY A 439 2.52 -1.23 -15.75
C GLY A 439 2.61 -0.55 -17.13
N PRO A 440 2.66 -1.36 -18.20
CA PRO A 440 2.95 -0.87 -19.54
C PRO A 440 1.93 0.18 -20.01
N PHE A 441 2.46 1.20 -20.68
CA PHE A 441 1.69 2.27 -21.28
C PHE A 441 1.39 1.94 -22.74
N ASN A 442 0.16 2.17 -23.19
CA ASN A 442 -0.24 2.06 -24.58
C ASN A 442 -1.36 3.05 -24.89
N GLU A 443 -1.07 4.02 -25.75
CA GLU A 443 -2.07 4.98 -26.21
C GLU A 443 -1.96 5.15 -27.73
N LYS A 444 -3.11 5.31 -28.38
CA LYS A 444 -3.20 5.58 -29.82
C LYS A 444 -3.88 6.93 -30.04
N LYS A 445 -3.20 7.83 -30.76
CA LYS A 445 -3.74 9.12 -31.18
C LYS A 445 -3.91 9.19 -32.69
N THR A 446 -4.93 9.92 -33.12
CA THR A 446 -5.12 10.26 -34.53
C THR A 446 -4.47 11.62 -34.76
N VAL A 447 -3.63 11.72 -35.77
CA VAL A 447 -2.87 12.90 -36.17
C VAL A 447 -3.28 13.34 -37.58
N ASN A 448 -2.61 14.36 -38.12
CA ASN A 448 -2.94 15.00 -39.39
C ASN A 448 -3.30 14.00 -40.51
N HIS A 449 -4.31 14.36 -41.30
CA HIS A 449 -4.84 13.58 -42.42
C HIS A 449 -5.46 12.21 -42.05
N GLY A 450 -5.77 11.98 -40.77
CA GLY A 450 -6.40 10.74 -40.30
C GLY A 450 -5.41 9.58 -40.12
N ASN A 451 -4.11 9.87 -40.14
CA ASN A 451 -3.08 8.93 -39.75
C ASN A 451 -3.15 8.69 -38.23
N SER A 452 -2.59 7.58 -37.75
CA SER A 452 -2.55 7.27 -36.34
C SER A 452 -1.16 6.90 -35.86
N ILE A 453 -0.80 7.43 -34.71
CA ILE A 453 0.43 7.11 -33.97
C ILE A 453 0.01 6.34 -32.73
N SER A 454 0.51 5.12 -32.59
CA SER A 454 0.42 4.34 -31.34
C SER A 454 1.75 4.42 -30.65
N PHE A 455 1.76 4.87 -29.40
CA PHE A 455 2.95 4.85 -28.55
C PHE A 455 2.78 3.81 -27.45
N GLN A 456 3.76 2.92 -27.36
CA GLN A 456 3.82 1.87 -26.35
C GLN A 456 5.12 1.96 -25.58
N VAL A 457 5.02 1.82 -24.25
CA VAL A 457 6.17 1.73 -23.36
C VAL A 457 6.01 0.56 -22.42
N GLY A 458 7.02 -0.29 -22.34
CA GLY A 458 7.07 -1.39 -21.37
C GLY A 458 8.48 -1.56 -20.78
N PRO A 459 8.62 -1.74 -19.45
CA PRO A 459 7.54 -1.95 -18.47
C PRO A 459 6.93 -0.67 -17.86
N ASN A 460 7.33 0.51 -18.32
CA ASN A 460 6.89 1.83 -17.84
C ASN A 460 7.27 2.07 -16.36
N VAL A 461 8.57 1.95 -16.09
CA VAL A 461 9.19 2.08 -14.77
C VAL A 461 10.31 3.12 -14.83
N ILE A 462 10.82 3.54 -13.67
CA ILE A 462 12.07 4.29 -13.61
C ILE A 462 13.22 3.37 -14.06
N GLY A 463 14.05 3.82 -14.99
CA GLY A 463 15.15 3.05 -15.56
C GLY A 463 14.84 2.53 -16.96
N GLU A 464 15.31 1.31 -17.28
CA GLU A 464 15.27 0.77 -18.64
C GLU A 464 13.84 0.48 -19.11
N ASN A 465 13.47 1.04 -20.27
CA ASN A 465 12.20 0.82 -20.94
C ASN A 465 12.42 0.53 -22.43
N ASN A 466 11.48 -0.22 -22.99
CA ASN A 466 11.33 -0.39 -24.44
C ASN A 466 10.25 0.59 -24.92
N TYR A 467 10.61 1.41 -25.90
CA TYR A 467 9.71 2.36 -26.57
C TYR A 467 9.37 1.81 -27.94
N GLU A 468 8.09 1.75 -28.28
CA GLU A 468 7.61 1.34 -29.59
C GLU A 468 6.62 2.36 -30.15
N ILE A 469 6.84 2.75 -31.41
CA ILE A 469 5.94 3.58 -32.19
C ILE A 469 5.40 2.77 -33.36
N THR A 470 4.07 2.69 -33.46
CA THR A 470 3.38 2.15 -34.63
C THR A 470 2.67 3.27 -35.38
N LEU A 471 3.00 3.44 -36.66
CA LEU A 471 2.45 4.43 -37.57
C LEU A 471 1.56 3.78 -38.62
N LYS A 472 0.29 4.19 -38.67
CA LYS A 472 -0.69 3.70 -39.66
C LYS A 472 -1.40 4.84 -40.36
N ASN A 473 -1.76 4.65 -41.62
CA ASN A 473 -2.58 5.58 -42.37
C ASN A 473 -4.07 5.44 -41.99
N ARG A 474 -4.94 6.28 -42.57
CA ARG A 474 -6.40 6.25 -42.36
C ARG A 474 -7.05 4.89 -42.70
N LYS A 475 -6.45 4.11 -43.60
CA LYS A 475 -6.91 2.76 -43.99
C LYS A 475 -6.37 1.65 -43.07
N GLY A 476 -5.52 2.00 -42.10
CA GLY A 476 -4.90 1.04 -41.16
C GLY A 476 -3.61 0.40 -41.68
N GLU A 477 -3.11 0.80 -42.85
CA GLU A 477 -1.88 0.30 -43.45
C GLU A 477 -0.65 1.02 -42.87
N PRO A 478 0.52 0.35 -42.78
CA PRO A 478 1.72 0.96 -42.22
C PRO A 478 2.27 2.10 -43.09
N LEU A 479 2.67 3.20 -42.46
CA LEU A 479 3.36 4.31 -43.14
C LEU A 479 4.81 3.93 -43.47
N LYS A 480 5.21 4.10 -44.74
CA LYS A 480 6.52 3.64 -45.26
C LYS A 480 7.53 4.78 -45.49
N ASP A 481 7.04 6.00 -45.69
CA ASP A 481 7.85 7.15 -46.12
C ASP A 481 8.40 7.95 -44.94
N ILE A 482 8.94 7.25 -43.94
CA ILE A 482 9.50 7.87 -42.73
C ILE A 482 11.02 7.92 -42.85
N ALA A 483 11.60 9.09 -42.59
CA ALA A 483 13.04 9.32 -42.53
C ALA A 483 13.56 9.07 -41.11
N GLN A 484 12.89 9.62 -40.09
CA GLN A 484 13.33 9.52 -38.70
C GLN A 484 12.13 9.65 -37.74
N ILE A 485 12.24 9.00 -36.59
CA ILE A 485 11.36 9.23 -35.45
C ILE A 485 12.21 9.54 -34.23
N THR A 486 11.90 10.65 -33.57
CA THR A 486 12.55 11.08 -32.34
C THR A 486 11.51 11.21 -31.24
N LEU A 487 11.82 10.69 -30.06
CA LEU A 487 11.05 10.97 -28.84
C LEU A 487 11.83 11.98 -28.00
N THR A 488 11.14 13.01 -27.53
CA THR A 488 11.66 13.96 -26.53
C THR A 488 10.87 13.79 -25.24
N PHE A 489 11.59 13.59 -24.14
CA PHE A 489 11.03 13.36 -22.82
C PHE A 489 11.19 14.61 -21.96
N THR A 490 10.08 15.09 -21.42
CA THR A 490 10.06 16.24 -20.51
C THR A 490 9.27 15.89 -19.26
N HIS A 491 9.83 16.16 -18.09
CA HIS A 491 9.14 15.95 -16.82
C HIS A 491 8.22 17.14 -16.52
N ASN A 492 6.92 16.91 -16.35
CA ASN A 492 5.93 18.01 -16.19
C ASN A 492 5.99 18.68 -14.82
N ASP A 493 6.39 17.91 -13.81
CA ASP A 493 6.35 18.33 -12.42
C ASP A 493 7.65 19.00 -11.96
N MET A 494 8.75 18.83 -12.71
CA MET A 494 10.10 19.25 -12.34
C MET A 494 10.90 19.59 -13.59
N ASN A 495 11.64 20.70 -13.57
CA ASN A 495 12.50 21.04 -14.70
C ASN A 495 13.78 20.19 -14.65
N MET A 496 13.81 19.11 -15.43
CA MET A 496 14.95 18.20 -15.58
C MET A 496 15.69 18.36 -16.92
N GLY A 497 15.32 19.36 -17.72
CA GLY A 497 15.72 19.45 -19.12
C GLY A 497 14.95 18.47 -20.02
N GLU A 498 15.42 18.35 -21.26
CA GLU A 498 14.87 17.45 -22.26
C GLU A 498 15.88 16.34 -22.55
N ASP A 499 15.39 15.10 -22.61
CA ASP A 499 16.17 13.96 -23.08
C ASP A 499 15.56 13.46 -24.40
N THR A 500 16.41 13.02 -25.33
CA THR A 500 15.96 12.62 -26.67
C THR A 500 16.49 11.26 -27.07
N ILE A 501 15.66 10.47 -27.75
CA ILE A 501 16.06 9.20 -28.34
C ILE A 501 15.50 9.06 -29.75
N THR A 502 16.32 8.54 -30.66
CA THR A 502 15.89 8.20 -32.03
C THR A 502 15.53 6.73 -32.10
N LEU A 503 14.42 6.41 -32.76
CA LEU A 503 13.93 5.03 -32.89
C LEU A 503 14.47 4.37 -34.16
N ALA A 504 14.88 3.11 -34.02
CA ALA A 504 15.27 2.28 -35.14
C ALA A 504 14.04 1.63 -35.79
N LYS A 505 13.99 1.62 -37.12
CA LYS A 505 12.94 0.91 -37.86
C LYS A 505 13.10 -0.60 -37.67
N THR A 506 12.06 -1.28 -37.21
CA THR A 506 12.02 -2.74 -37.08
C THR A 506 11.22 -3.40 -38.18
N ALA A 507 10.10 -2.77 -38.58
CA ALA A 507 9.28 -3.18 -39.71
C ALA A 507 8.61 -1.96 -40.36
N ASP A 508 7.92 -2.15 -41.48
CA ASP A 508 7.12 -1.08 -42.08
C ASP A 508 6.08 -0.57 -41.07
N GLY A 509 6.14 0.74 -40.78
CA GLY A 509 5.28 1.37 -39.78
C GLY A 509 5.59 1.03 -38.32
N GLN A 510 6.67 0.30 -38.00
CA GLN A 510 7.07 -0.02 -36.63
C GLN A 510 8.51 0.39 -36.34
N TYR A 511 8.68 1.06 -35.20
CA TYR A 511 9.95 1.63 -34.79
C TYR A 511 10.14 1.39 -33.30
N THR A 512 11.36 1.03 -32.88
CA THR A 512 11.66 0.73 -31.49
C THR A 512 12.95 1.37 -31.03
N ALA A 513 13.00 1.72 -29.74
CA ALA A 513 14.24 2.05 -29.04
C ALA A 513 14.22 1.44 -27.64
N LYS A 514 15.41 1.26 -27.06
CA LYS A 514 15.58 0.95 -25.65
C LYS A 514 16.34 2.08 -25.00
N GLY A 515 15.89 2.54 -23.85
CA GLY A 515 16.53 3.65 -23.15
C GLY A 515 16.08 3.78 -21.70
N MET A 516 16.77 4.64 -20.98
CA MET A 516 16.50 4.96 -19.57
C MET A 516 15.97 6.41 -19.43
N ASN A 517 15.24 6.89 -20.44
CA ASN A 517 14.82 8.30 -20.52
C ASN A 517 13.81 8.64 -19.40
N PHE A 518 13.08 7.64 -18.91
CA PHE A 518 12.29 7.75 -17.68
C PHE A 518 13.18 7.53 -16.47
N ASN A 519 13.88 8.58 -16.06
CA ASN A 519 14.83 8.57 -14.95
C ASN A 519 14.23 9.04 -13.60
N MET A 520 12.92 9.32 -13.58
CA MET A 520 12.25 9.94 -12.45
C MET A 520 10.78 9.53 -12.36
N ALA A 521 10.26 9.40 -11.15
CA ALA A 521 8.82 9.22 -10.93
C ALA A 521 8.08 10.54 -11.17
N GLY A 522 6.96 10.47 -11.89
CA GLY A 522 6.06 11.59 -12.10
C GLY A 522 5.33 11.54 -13.43
N LYS A 523 4.77 12.69 -13.80
CA LYS A 523 4.08 12.88 -15.08
C LYS A 523 5.07 13.35 -16.13
N TRP A 524 5.15 12.60 -17.21
CA TRP A 524 6.04 12.86 -18.34
C TRP A 524 5.24 13.26 -19.57
N ASN A 525 5.68 14.30 -20.25
CA ASN A 525 5.35 14.54 -21.64
C ASN A 525 6.36 13.81 -22.53
N VAL A 526 5.87 12.95 -23.41
CA VAL A 526 6.66 12.33 -24.48
C VAL A 526 6.22 12.93 -25.80
N HIS A 527 7.02 13.84 -26.31
CA HIS A 527 6.82 14.43 -27.62
C HIS A 527 7.36 13.50 -28.69
N VAL A 528 6.50 13.08 -29.61
CA VAL A 528 6.85 12.22 -30.75
C VAL A 528 6.96 13.11 -31.98
N HIS A 529 8.18 13.24 -32.49
CA HIS A 529 8.47 13.92 -33.73
C HIS A 529 8.73 12.89 -34.82
N VAL A 530 7.90 12.89 -35.87
CA VAL A 530 8.07 12.02 -37.04
C VAL A 530 8.42 12.88 -38.25
N LEU A 531 9.60 12.65 -38.82
CA LEU A 531 10.05 13.28 -40.05
C LEU A 531 9.83 12.33 -41.22
N THR A 532 9.05 12.76 -42.22
CA THR A 532 8.86 12.00 -43.47
C THR A 532 10.03 12.22 -44.43
N LYS A 533 10.17 11.33 -45.43
CA LYS A 533 11.17 11.50 -46.51
C LYS A 533 10.94 12.75 -47.35
N ASN A 534 9.72 13.27 -47.36
CA ASN A 534 9.34 14.51 -48.05
C ASN A 534 9.51 15.75 -47.16
N LEU A 535 10.16 15.61 -46.00
CA LEU A 535 10.42 16.69 -45.04
C LEU A 535 9.16 17.29 -44.39
N GLU A 536 8.04 16.56 -44.40
CA GLU A 536 6.87 16.89 -43.59
C GLU A 536 7.02 16.33 -42.17
N ASN A 537 6.57 17.11 -41.19
CA ASN A 537 6.57 16.74 -39.77
C ASN A 537 5.19 16.25 -39.33
N ILE A 538 5.16 15.19 -38.54
CA ILE A 538 3.97 14.69 -37.88
C ILE A 538 4.28 14.59 -36.38
N ASP A 539 3.75 15.55 -35.63
CA ASP A 539 4.04 15.72 -34.20
C ASP A 539 2.84 15.35 -33.33
N THR A 540 3.10 14.71 -32.21
CA THR A 540 2.08 14.50 -31.18
C THR A 540 2.71 14.27 -29.82
N ASP A 541 1.98 14.63 -28.76
CA ASP A 541 2.41 14.47 -27.38
C ASP A 541 1.65 13.33 -26.70
N PHE A 542 2.34 12.53 -25.89
CA PHE A 542 1.74 11.54 -25.00
C PHE A 542 2.01 11.87 -23.54
N GLN A 543 1.03 11.65 -22.68
CA GLN A 543 1.14 11.90 -21.25
C GLN A 543 1.31 10.56 -20.54
N CYS A 544 2.51 10.30 -20.06
CA CYS A 544 2.86 9.06 -19.37
C CYS A 544 2.99 9.31 -17.87
N ILE A 545 2.49 8.39 -17.06
CA ILE A 545 2.76 8.36 -15.62
C ILE A 545 3.78 7.24 -15.42
N VAL A 546 4.92 7.57 -14.84
CA VAL A 546 6.01 6.65 -14.53
C VAL A 546 6.26 6.73 -13.04
N GLY A 547 6.25 5.62 -12.33
CA GLY A 547 6.36 5.67 -10.87
C GLY A 547 5.28 6.56 -10.23
N SER A 548 5.43 6.87 -8.94
CA SER A 548 4.36 7.55 -8.22
C SER A 548 4.48 9.07 -8.29
N ARG A 549 3.44 9.72 -8.82
CA ARG A 549 2.94 11.00 -8.30
C ARG A 549 1.43 11.08 -8.45
#